data_AF-A0A8S0S7P8-F1
#
_entry.id   AF-A0A8S0S7P8-F1
#
_cell.length_a   1.000
_cell.length_b   1.000
_cell.length_c   1.000
_cell.angle_alpha   90.00
_cell.angle_beta   90.00
_cell.angle_gamma   90.00
#
_symmetry.space_group_name_H-M   'P 1'
#
loop_
_entity.id
_entity.type
_entity.pdbx_description
1 polymer ?
#
loop_
_entity_poly.entity_id
_entity_poly.type
_entity_poly.pdbx_seq_one_letter_code
_entity_poly.pdbx_strand_id
1 'polypeptide(L)' 'AEKLQSQNNMLQMVLKHQLLIEELMRENEKLCQILIEELKVPPSKLQSSFSGSKSPCSECFVCRRKQRKR' A
#
# COMPACT_ATOMS: atom_id res chain seq x y z
N ALA A 1 -23.18 -5.02 26.88
CA ALA A 1 -23.60 -4.08 25.82
C ALA A 1 -22.41 -3.36 25.20
N GLU A 2 -21.50 -2.79 25.98
CA GLU A 2 -20.37 -1.95 25.51
C GLU A 2 -19.40 -2.66 24.55
N LYS A 3 -19.06 -3.94 24.79
CA LYS A 3 -18.18 -4.72 23.90
C LYS A 3 -18.76 -4.88 22.48
N LEU A 4 -20.07 -5.10 22.38
CA LEU A 4 -20.73 -5.23 21.07
C LEU A 4 -20.74 -3.89 20.33
N GLN A 5 -20.91 -2.79 21.07
CA GLN A 5 -20.87 -1.45 20.49
C GLN A 5 -19.47 -1.08 19.98
N SER A 6 -18.41 -1.39 20.73
CA SER A 6 -17.04 -1.14 20.27
C SER A 6 -16.66 -1.99 19.05
N GLN A 7 -17.08 -3.26 19.00
CA GLN A 7 -16.90 -4.11 17.83
C GLN A 7 -17.66 -3.58 16.60
N ASN A 8 -18.89 -3.10 16.78
CA ASN A 8 -19.68 -2.53 15.70
C ASN A 8 -19.04 -1.23 15.16
N ASN A 9 -18.56 -0.35 16.06
CA ASN A 9 -17.85 0.86 15.66
C ASN A 9 -16.57 0.53 14.86
N MET A 10 -15.81 -0.47 15.30
CA MET A 10 -14.63 -0.95 14.58
C MET A 10 -15.00 -1.49 13.20
N LEU A 11 -16.06 -2.30 13.10
CA LEU A 11 -16.54 -2.82 11.82
C LEU A 11 -16.93 -1.70 10.86
N GLN A 12 -17.68 -0.70 11.33
CA GLN A 12 -18.04 0.46 10.50
C GLN A 12 -16.82 1.23 10.00
N MET A 13 -15.80 1.40 10.85
CA MET A 13 -14.55 2.04 10.44
C MET A 13 -13.82 1.22 9.37
N VAL A 14 -13.70 -0.11 9.56
CA VAL A 14 -13.05 -1.00 8.59
C VAL A 14 -13.78 -0.96 7.23
N LEU A 15 -15.11 -0.98 7.23
CA LEU A 15 -15.91 -0.87 6.00
C LEU A 15 -15.68 0.47 5.29
N LYS A 16 -15.61 1.58 6.03
CA LYS A 16 -15.29 2.89 5.45
C LYS A 16 -13.89 2.93 4.85
N HIS A 17 -12.90 2.36 5.54
CA HIS A 17 -11.54 2.28 5.01
C HIS A 17 -11.48 1.41 3.75
N GLN A 18 -12.24 0.31 3.69
CA GLN A 18 -12.29 -0.54 2.52
C GLN A 18 -12.79 0.22 1.28
N LEU A 19 -13.85 1.02 1.43
CA LEU A 19 -14.36 1.88 0.34
C LEU A 19 -13.31 2.89 -0.13
N LEU A 20 -12.60 3.54 0.80
CA LEU A 20 -11.53 4.49 0.49
C LEU A 20 -10.36 3.81 -0.23
N ILE A 21 -9.97 2.60 0.19
CA ILE A 21 -8.92 1.81 -0.48
C ILE A 21 -9.33 1.49 -1.91
N GLU A 22 -10.56 1.07 -2.14
CA GLU A 22 -11.07 0.78 -3.49
C GLU A 22 -11.10 2.01 -4.39
N GLU A 23 -11.48 3.17 -3.85
CA GLU A 23 -11.43 4.44 -4.56
C GLU A 23 -9.99 4.81 -4.94
N LEU A 24 -9.06 4.77 -3.98
CA LEU A 24 -7.65 5.03 -4.22
C LEU A 24 -7.03 4.07 -5.24
N MET A 25 -7.42 2.79 -5.22
CA MET A 25 -6.98 1.81 -6.20
C MET A 25 -7.44 2.19 -7.61
N ARG A 26 -8.71 2.58 -7.79
CA ARG A 26 -9.24 3.02 -9.08
C ARG A 26 -8.54 4.30 -9.57
N GLU A 27 -8.36 5.28 -8.70
CA GLU A 27 -7.66 6.52 -9.06
C GLU A 27 -6.20 6.27 -9.45
N ASN A 28 -5.51 5.40 -8.70
CA ASN A 28 -4.14 5.04 -9.00
C ASN A 28 -4.01 4.30 -10.34
N GLU A 29 -4.94 3.40 -10.67
CA GLU A 29 -4.96 2.74 -11.97
C GLU A 29 -5.15 3.74 -13.12
N LYS A 30 -6.05 4.71 -12.95
CA LYS A 30 -6.25 5.80 -13.91
C LYS A 30 -4.98 6.64 -14.08
N LEU A 31 -4.30 6.98 -12.99
CA LEU A 31 -3.02 7.70 -13.05
C LEU A 31 -1.94 6.89 -13.77
N CYS A 32 -1.87 5.57 -13.54
CA CYS A 32 -0.96 4.69 -14.26
C CYS A 32 -1.24 4.68 -15.77
N GLN A 33 -2.51 4.64 -16.18
CA GLN A 33 -2.89 4.72 -17.60
C GLN A 33 -2.40 6.03 -18.23
N ILE A 34 -2.65 7.17 -17.59
CA ILE A 34 -2.17 8.49 -18.06
C ILE A 34 -0.63 8.50 -18.20
N LEU A 35 0.08 7.97 -17.21
CA LEU A 35 1.54 7.92 -17.23
C LEU A 35 2.07 7.09 -18.41
N ILE A 36 1.45 5.95 -18.71
CA ILE A 36 1.88 5.05 -19.78
C ILE A 36 1.49 5.62 -21.15
N GLU A 37 0.24 6.03 -21.32
CA GLU A 37 -0.33 6.35 -22.63
C GLU A 37 0.02 7.77 -23.07
N GLU A 38 -0.17 8.75 -22.20
CA GLU A 38 0.00 10.17 -22.53
C GLU A 38 1.45 10.61 -22.32
N LEU A 39 2.03 10.22 -21.18
CA LEU A 39 3.39 10.63 -20.79
C LEU A 39 4.48 9.64 -21.26
N LYS A 40 4.08 8.53 -21.90
CA LYS A 40 4.98 7.51 -22.48
C LYS A 40 5.99 6.95 -21.48
N VAL A 41 5.62 6.90 -20.20
CA VAL A 41 6.46 6.32 -19.15
C VAL A 41 6.50 4.80 -19.35
N PRO A 42 7.70 4.18 -19.41
CA PRO A 42 7.80 2.74 -19.51
C PRO A 42 7.14 2.05 -18.31
N PRO A 43 6.27 1.04 -18.50
CA PRO A 43 5.58 0.34 -17.41
C PRO A 43 6.54 -0.27 -16.37
N SER A 44 7.76 -0.62 -16.78
CA SER A 44 8.83 -1.12 -15.90
C SER A 44 9.26 -0.13 -14.82
N LYS A 45 9.03 1.17 -15.01
CA LYS A 45 9.28 2.22 -14.01
C LYS A 45 8.14 2.35 -13.00
N LEU A 46 6.94 1.88 -13.35
CA LEU A 46 5.75 1.89 -12.50
C LEU A 46 5.61 0.62 -11.66
N GLN A 47 6.36 -0.43 -11.99
CA GLN A 47 6.55 -1.59 -11.11
C GLN A 47 7.34 -1.16 -9.87
N SER A 48 6.66 -0.56 -8.90
CA SER A 48 7.20 -0.49 -7.55
C SER A 48 7.41 -1.92 -7.07
N SER A 49 8.57 -2.18 -6.46
CA SER A 49 8.96 -3.45 -5.86
C SER A 49 8.09 -3.80 -4.63
N PHE A 50 6.77 -3.69 -4.71
CA PHE A 50 5.85 -4.36 -3.80
C PHE A 50 5.75 -5.85 -4.15
N SER A 51 6.85 -6.49 -4.55
CA SER A 51 6.96 -7.93 -4.38
C SER A 51 6.96 -8.17 -2.89
N GLY A 52 5.88 -8.75 -2.35
CA GLY A 52 5.72 -9.12 -0.94
C GLY A 52 6.70 -10.17 -0.42
N SER A 53 7.94 -10.21 -0.92
CA SER A 53 9.00 -11.15 -0.53
C SER A 53 10.01 -10.57 0.46
N LYS A 54 9.98 -9.25 0.71
CA LYS A 54 10.78 -8.59 1.76
C LYS A 54 9.84 -7.85 2.69
N SER A 55 9.77 -8.27 3.95
CA SER A 55 9.12 -7.46 4.99
C SER A 55 9.65 -6.02 4.87
N PRO A 56 8.81 -4.97 4.97
CA PRO A 56 9.26 -3.57 4.83
C PRO A 56 10.44 -3.21 5.76
N CYS A 57 10.60 -3.98 6.85
CA CYS A 57 11.67 -3.84 7.83
C CYS A 57 13.05 -4.35 7.35
N SER A 58 13.15 -5.31 6.43
CA SER A 58 14.46 -5.87 6.03
C SER A 58 15.35 -4.87 5.27
N GLU A 59 14.74 -3.86 4.66
CA GLU A 59 15.44 -2.77 3.97
C GLU A 59 15.50 -1.47 4.80
N CYS A 60 14.98 -1.46 6.04
CA CYS A 60 15.03 -0.25 6.87
C CYS A 60 16.48 0.09 7.26
N PHE A 61 16.70 1.38 7.56
CA PHE A 61 18.02 1.90 7.93
C PHE A 61 18.66 1.12 9.10
N VAL A 62 17.85 0.69 10.07
CA VAL A 62 18.30 -0.07 11.24
C VAL A 62 18.79 -1.47 10.85
N CYS A 63 18.01 -2.19 10.05
CA CYS A 63 18.34 -3.55 9.60
C CYS A 63 19.56 -3.57 8.67
N ARG A 64 19.66 -2.62 7.73
CA ARG A 64 20.85 -2.45 6.88
C ARG A 64 22.12 -2.19 7.70
N ARG A 65 22.02 -1.39 8.77
CA ARG A 65 23.16 -1.10 9.65
C ARG A 65 23.61 -2.32 10.45
N LYS A 66 22.70 -3.21 10.87
CA LYS A 66 23.04 -4.46 11.56
C LYS A 66 23.71 -5.48 10.64
N GLN A 67 23.27 -5.61 9.39
CA GLN A 67 23.87 -6.54 8.43
C GLN A 67 25.33 -6.19 8.10
N ARG A 68 25.68 -4.90 8.02
CA ARG A 68 27.07 -4.46 7.77
C ARG A 68 28.06 -4.78 8.90
N LYS A 69 27.57 -5.21 10.07
CA LYS A 69 28.40 -5.57 11.23
C LYS A 69 28.56 -7.09 11.39
N ARG A 70 27.93 -7.89 10.52
CA ARG A 70 28.09 -9.34 10.47
C ARG A 70 29.12 -9.71 9.41
#